data_AF-A0A9P7E3Y5-F1
#
_entry.id   AF-A0A9P7E3Y5-F1
#
_cell.length_a   1.000
_cell.length_b   1.000
_cell.length_c   1.000
_cell.angle_alpha   90.00
_cell.angle_beta   90.00
_cell.angle_gamma   90.00
#
_symmetry.space_group_name_H-M   'P 1'
#
loop_
_entity.id
_entity.type
_entity.pdbx_description
1 polymer ?
#
loop_
_entity_poly.entity_id
_entity_poly.type
_entity_poly.pdbx_seq_one_letter_code
_entity_poly.pdbx_strand_id
1 'polypeptide(L)'
;MLSGPWESIASDDDEGCIADKECIMMQEEEWEVLKSIFPDVCISNDAGPFGRAIKLEIPVELSPARSVTIVPSTPPQSHSHTTGLLTALPPFLLALILPPEYPLCASPRITSLTCAHGWYPSSDLQTQLAGMWTHDSQGVLYTWVAFISGGEFLESGDITITNSSPLALLPLLESYDTRAQDTAFAETTFPCAICLSSHKGRHCVRLACGHVFCRSCLTDFWSSCIREGDIGRVGCPDAVCVKAGQEAGEEDIVRVVEEEEVERWKWLREKRVLERDPGMVHCPACQTAVPSPEESNEESGWARLRTCARCEFVFCAFCRRTWHGPISECPLAVTESFVMEYMGLEEGDARRYEIERRWGKRNVLRLVLKYEEERMNREWISRCCTSCPGCGVRVEKSAGCNHMTCIKCKQHFCYLCGEKLPGSEPYKHFNTIGKNCFEQLFDVVV
;
A
#
# COMPACT_ATOMS: atom_id res chain seq x y z
N MET A 1 98.77 -36.18 38.21
CA MET A 1 97.84 -35.46 39.09
C MET A 1 97.17 -34.37 38.28
N LEU A 2 95.86 -34.56 38.09
CA LEU A 2 94.79 -33.60 37.80
C LEU A 2 95.09 -32.39 36.88
N SER A 3 94.61 -32.53 35.65
CA SER A 3 94.09 -31.49 34.77
C SER A 3 92.84 -30.81 35.37
N GLY A 4 92.80 -29.48 35.38
CA GLY A 4 91.58 -28.69 35.64
C GLY A 4 90.86 -28.35 34.33
N PRO A 5 89.51 -28.40 34.27
CA PRO A 5 88.76 -28.01 33.09
C PRO A 5 88.31 -26.55 33.12
N TRP A 6 88.24 -25.99 31.92
CA TRP A 6 87.90 -24.62 31.57
C TRP A 6 86.40 -24.38 31.69
N GLU A 7 86.02 -23.19 32.11
CA GLU A 7 84.63 -22.70 32.14
C GLU A 7 84.07 -22.61 30.71
N SER A 8 82.89 -23.21 30.52
CA SER A 8 82.13 -23.20 29.27
C SER A 8 81.32 -21.92 29.17
N ILE A 9 81.60 -21.13 28.13
CA ILE A 9 80.79 -20.02 27.65
C ILE A 9 79.47 -20.60 27.11
N ALA A 10 78.34 -20.20 27.69
CA ALA A 10 77.02 -20.44 27.11
C ALA A 10 76.87 -19.54 25.87
N SER A 11 76.55 -20.15 24.74
CA SER A 11 76.42 -19.54 23.41
C SER A 11 75.07 -18.86 23.21
N ASP A 12 75.08 -17.69 22.56
CA ASP A 12 73.95 -16.84 22.17
C ASP A 12 72.84 -17.53 21.33
N ASP A 13 73.01 -18.79 20.92
CA ASP A 13 72.06 -19.56 20.10
C ASP A 13 70.79 -20.01 20.87
N ASP A 14 70.82 -20.06 22.21
CA ASP A 14 69.70 -20.54 23.04
C ASP A 14 68.64 -19.45 23.29
N GLU A 15 69.01 -18.16 23.26
CA GLU A 15 68.07 -17.03 23.42
C GLU A 15 67.16 -16.84 22.18
N GLY A 16 67.69 -17.06 20.98
CA GLY A 16 66.90 -16.96 19.73
C GLY A 16 65.79 -18.03 19.64
N CYS A 17 66.07 -19.26 20.06
CA CYS A 17 65.09 -20.35 20.03
C CYS A 17 63.93 -20.16 21.04
N ILE A 18 64.17 -19.44 22.15
CA ILE A 18 63.14 -19.14 23.15
C ILE A 18 62.22 -18.03 22.64
N ALA A 19 62.79 -16.96 22.08
CA ALA A 19 62.02 -15.84 21.53
C ALA A 19 61.12 -16.28 20.35
N ASP A 20 61.58 -17.18 19.48
CA ASP A 20 60.78 -17.71 18.37
C ASP A 20 59.57 -18.53 18.85
N LYS A 21 59.72 -19.33 19.93
CA LYS A 21 58.61 -20.09 20.50
C LYS A 21 57.56 -19.20 21.16
N GLU A 22 58.00 -18.16 21.85
CA GLU A 22 57.12 -17.15 22.44
C GLU A 22 56.34 -16.41 21.34
N CYS A 23 57.02 -15.97 20.28
CA CYS A 23 56.40 -15.36 19.11
C CYS A 23 55.34 -16.25 18.46
N ILE A 24 55.62 -17.54 18.27
CA ILE A 24 54.63 -18.49 17.71
C ILE A 24 53.38 -18.60 18.60
N MET A 25 53.53 -18.64 19.93
CA MET A 25 52.39 -18.66 20.84
C MET A 25 51.58 -17.37 20.74
N MET A 26 52.23 -16.21 20.73
CA MET A 26 51.56 -14.91 20.58
C MET A 26 50.80 -14.80 19.24
N GLN A 27 51.35 -15.33 18.16
CA GLN A 27 50.67 -15.38 16.86
C GLN A 27 49.39 -16.22 16.89
N GLU A 28 49.40 -17.35 17.61
CA GLU A 28 48.21 -18.18 17.76
C GLU A 28 47.16 -17.49 18.61
N GLU A 29 47.56 -16.88 19.73
CA GLU A 29 46.67 -16.10 20.58
C GLU A 29 46.03 -14.93 19.81
N GLU A 30 46.83 -14.15 19.07
CA GLU A 30 46.34 -13.04 18.26
C GLU A 30 45.33 -13.51 17.20
N TRP A 31 45.61 -14.62 16.53
CA TRP A 31 44.69 -15.19 15.53
C TRP A 31 43.37 -15.65 16.15
N GLU A 32 43.39 -16.34 17.28
CA GLU A 32 42.18 -16.80 17.96
C GLU A 32 41.33 -15.63 18.47
N VAL A 33 41.98 -14.58 19.01
CA VAL A 33 41.30 -13.33 19.36
C VAL A 33 40.64 -12.71 18.13
N LEU A 34 41.38 -12.57 17.03
CA LEU A 34 40.85 -11.98 15.81
C LEU A 34 39.65 -12.75 15.27
N LYS A 35 39.74 -14.08 15.21
CA LYS A 35 38.68 -14.97 14.73
C LYS A 35 37.44 -14.95 15.63
N SER A 36 37.61 -14.72 16.94
CA SER A 36 36.49 -14.61 17.87
C SER A 36 35.69 -13.31 17.69
N ILE A 37 36.37 -12.21 17.34
CA ILE A 37 35.75 -10.89 17.15
C ILE A 37 35.21 -10.74 15.73
N PHE A 38 35.99 -11.16 14.73
CA PHE A 38 35.69 -11.03 13.30
C PHE A 38 35.73 -12.39 12.60
N PRO A 39 34.79 -13.30 12.90
CA PRO A 39 34.80 -14.65 12.33
C PRO A 39 34.70 -14.65 10.80
N ASP A 40 33.94 -13.71 10.23
CA ASP A 40 33.69 -13.61 8.79
C ASP A 40 34.86 -12.98 8.01
N VAL A 41 35.83 -12.35 8.71
CA VAL A 41 37.01 -11.73 8.10
C VAL A 41 38.14 -12.73 7.85
N CYS A 42 38.23 -13.76 8.70
CA CYS A 42 39.34 -14.72 8.71
C CYS A 42 39.17 -15.81 7.65
N ILE A 43 39.87 -15.71 6.50
CA ILE A 43 39.79 -16.70 5.42
C ILE A 43 40.69 -17.91 5.67
N SER A 44 42.00 -17.70 5.88
CA SER A 44 42.96 -18.78 6.11
C SER A 44 44.12 -18.37 6.99
N ASN A 45 44.70 -19.36 7.66
CA ASN A 45 45.87 -19.26 8.52
C ASN A 45 46.71 -20.54 8.35
N ASP A 46 47.72 -20.46 7.49
CA ASP A 46 48.51 -21.60 7.05
C ASP A 46 49.94 -21.48 7.58
N ALA A 47 50.35 -22.39 8.48
CA ALA A 47 51.72 -22.43 9.00
C ALA A 47 52.69 -22.97 7.93
N GLY A 48 53.82 -22.31 7.74
CA GLY A 48 54.85 -22.70 6.77
C GLY A 48 56.28 -22.51 7.30
N PRO A 49 57.29 -22.97 6.53
CA PRO A 49 58.70 -22.93 6.95
C PRO A 49 59.29 -21.51 7.03
N PHE A 50 58.62 -20.52 6.46
CA PHE A 50 59.04 -19.10 6.46
C PHE A 50 58.12 -18.22 7.31
N GLY A 51 57.32 -18.83 8.18
CA GLY A 51 56.27 -18.15 8.95
C GLY A 51 54.86 -18.55 8.52
N ARG A 52 53.87 -17.84 9.07
CA ARG A 52 52.44 -18.14 8.95
C ARG A 52 51.80 -17.25 7.89
N ALA A 53 51.24 -17.86 6.85
CA ALA A 53 50.52 -17.14 5.80
C ALA A 53 49.07 -16.92 6.21
N ILE A 54 48.63 -15.65 6.25
CA ILE A 54 47.29 -15.25 6.65
C ILE A 54 46.59 -14.57 5.48
N LYS A 55 45.31 -14.90 5.30
CA LYS A 55 44.41 -14.23 4.36
C LYS A 55 43.17 -13.71 5.09
N LEU A 56 42.87 -12.43 4.90
CA LEU A 56 41.74 -11.73 5.49
C LEU A 56 40.90 -11.05 4.39
N GLU A 57 39.58 -11.10 4.52
CA GLU A 57 38.63 -10.32 3.72
C GLU A 57 37.94 -9.31 4.63
N ILE A 58 38.39 -8.06 4.57
CA ILE A 58 38.04 -7.04 5.55
C ILE A 58 36.96 -6.13 4.95
N PRO A 59 35.69 -6.22 5.37
CA PRO A 59 34.64 -5.33 4.92
C PRO A 59 34.90 -3.92 5.45
N VAL A 60 34.42 -2.91 4.74
CA VAL A 60 34.54 -1.50 5.14
C VAL A 60 33.15 -0.98 5.46
N GLU A 61 32.93 -0.61 6.72
CA GLU A 61 31.68 -0.07 7.24
C GLU A 61 31.75 1.45 7.35
N LEU A 62 30.69 2.12 6.90
CA LEU A 62 30.56 3.56 6.96
C LEU A 62 29.45 3.91 7.96
N SER A 63 29.85 4.20 9.19
CA SER A 63 28.96 4.65 10.26
C SER A 63 29.45 5.99 10.83
N PRO A 64 28.79 7.13 10.52
CA PRO A 64 27.54 7.26 9.76
C PRO A 64 27.72 6.99 8.26
N ALA A 65 26.60 6.84 7.53
CA ALA A 65 26.60 6.72 6.07
C ALA A 65 27.21 7.97 5.41
N ARG A 66 27.99 7.79 4.35
CA ARG A 66 28.79 8.85 3.71
C ARG A 66 28.64 8.86 2.19
N SER A 67 28.71 10.03 1.57
CA SER A 67 28.78 10.18 0.11
C SER A 67 30.18 9.86 -0.41
N VAL A 68 30.24 9.25 -1.60
CA VAL A 68 31.48 8.96 -2.31
C VAL A 68 31.52 9.72 -3.62
N THR A 69 32.51 10.58 -3.81
CA THR A 69 32.77 11.30 -5.05
C THR A 69 33.92 10.66 -5.81
N ILE A 70 33.67 10.22 -7.04
CA ILE A 70 34.67 9.59 -7.90
C ILE A 70 35.19 10.62 -8.90
N VAL A 71 36.50 10.83 -8.87
CA VAL A 71 37.24 11.77 -9.72
C VAL A 71 38.07 10.99 -10.74
N PRO A 72 38.04 11.37 -12.04
CA PRO A 72 38.86 10.71 -13.06
C PRO A 72 40.35 10.86 -12.80
N SER A 73 41.13 9.78 -13.01
CA SER A 73 42.59 9.82 -12.88
C SER A 73 43.31 10.63 -13.99
N THR A 74 42.64 11.02 -15.08
CA THR A 74 43.21 11.78 -16.19
C THR A 74 42.36 13.01 -16.57
N PRO A 75 42.94 14.22 -16.68
CA PRO A 75 42.27 15.36 -17.32
C PRO A 75 42.14 15.11 -18.84
N PRO A 76 41.00 15.40 -19.51
CA PRO A 76 40.20 16.63 -19.35
C PRO A 76 38.69 16.43 -19.08
N GLN A 77 38.25 15.24 -18.65
CA GLN A 77 36.81 14.96 -18.47
C GLN A 77 36.32 15.50 -17.12
N SER A 78 35.69 16.67 -17.13
CA SER A 78 35.35 17.49 -15.97
C SER A 78 34.00 17.15 -15.31
N HIS A 79 33.67 15.87 -15.17
CA HIS A 79 32.50 15.44 -14.42
C HIS A 79 32.90 14.48 -13.31
N SER A 80 32.95 15.02 -12.08
CA SER A 80 32.93 14.22 -10.87
C SER A 80 31.55 13.59 -10.73
N HIS A 81 31.51 12.35 -10.27
CA HIS A 81 30.25 11.68 -10.01
C HIS A 81 30.16 11.35 -8.53
N THR A 82 29.01 11.63 -7.92
CA THR A 82 28.79 11.42 -6.50
C THR A 82 27.68 10.39 -6.33
N THR A 83 27.93 9.40 -5.47
CA THR A 83 26.93 8.39 -5.07
C THR A 83 25.89 8.99 -4.13
N GLY A 84 24.81 8.24 -3.86
CA GLY A 84 24.05 8.42 -2.64
C GLY A 84 24.88 8.20 -1.36
N LEU A 85 24.24 8.28 -0.20
CA LEU A 85 24.87 7.91 1.07
C LEU A 85 25.06 6.39 1.11
N LEU A 86 26.31 5.94 1.19
CA LEU A 86 26.67 4.53 1.33
C LEU A 86 26.94 4.20 2.79
N THR A 87 26.59 2.97 3.18
CA THR A 87 26.84 2.38 4.50
C THR A 87 27.97 1.36 4.51
N ALA A 88 28.38 0.87 3.34
CA ALA A 88 29.46 -0.09 3.19
C ALA A 88 30.20 0.09 1.86
N LEU A 89 31.48 -0.30 1.84
CA LEU A 89 32.31 -0.35 0.62
C LEU A 89 32.85 -1.78 0.40
N PRO A 90 33.19 -2.15 -0.86
CA PRO A 90 33.70 -3.48 -1.16
C PRO A 90 34.95 -3.82 -0.33
N PRO A 91 35.11 -5.07 0.11
CA PRO A 91 36.12 -5.44 1.10
C PRO A 91 37.54 -5.38 0.52
N PHE A 92 38.51 -5.29 1.42
CA PHE A 92 39.92 -5.49 1.12
C PHE A 92 40.30 -6.96 1.31
N LEU A 93 40.97 -7.54 0.33
CA LEU A 93 41.66 -8.81 0.43
C LEU A 93 43.11 -8.54 0.84
N LEU A 94 43.42 -8.84 2.10
CA LEU A 94 44.75 -8.70 2.67
C LEU A 94 45.38 -10.08 2.81
N ALA A 95 46.52 -10.29 2.15
CA ALA A 95 47.36 -11.46 2.30
C ALA A 95 48.70 -11.05 2.89
N LEU A 96 49.11 -11.70 3.98
CA LEU A 96 50.34 -11.37 4.71
C LEU A 96 51.05 -12.63 5.22
N ILE A 97 52.31 -12.48 5.57
CA ILE A 97 53.11 -13.52 6.25
C ILE A 97 53.52 -12.95 7.60
N LEU A 98 53.24 -13.69 8.68
CA LEU A 98 53.83 -13.44 9.99
C LEU A 98 55.16 -14.21 10.07
N PRO A 99 56.32 -13.54 10.10
CA PRO A 99 57.60 -14.19 10.31
C PRO A 99 57.67 -14.92 11.67
N PRO A 100 58.54 -15.92 11.85
CA PRO A 100 58.73 -16.59 13.14
C PRO A 100 59.03 -15.62 14.29
N GLU A 101 59.67 -14.49 14.00
CA GLU A 101 60.13 -13.50 14.98
C GLU A 101 59.10 -12.40 15.28
N TYR A 102 57.90 -12.45 14.68
CA TYR A 102 56.79 -11.55 14.98
C TYR A 102 55.99 -12.06 16.20
N PRO A 103 55.57 -11.20 17.15
CA PRO A 103 55.53 -9.74 17.07
C PRO A 103 56.74 -8.97 17.66
N LEU A 104 57.68 -9.66 18.32
CA LEU A 104 58.71 -9.00 19.13
C LEU A 104 59.83 -8.35 18.31
N CYS A 105 60.30 -9.02 17.26
CA CYS A 105 61.53 -8.64 16.56
C CYS A 105 61.31 -8.27 15.09
N ALA A 106 60.21 -8.73 14.48
CA ALA A 106 59.89 -8.46 13.09
C ALA A 106 58.42 -8.04 12.92
N SER A 107 58.14 -7.20 11.92
CA SER A 107 56.78 -6.80 11.56
C SER A 107 56.12 -7.84 10.63
N PRO A 108 54.77 -7.84 10.52
CA PRO A 108 54.10 -8.62 9.48
C PRO A 108 54.53 -8.17 8.07
N ARG A 109 54.62 -9.12 7.14
CA ARG A 109 54.98 -8.85 5.74
C ARG A 109 53.74 -8.93 4.86
N ILE A 110 53.23 -7.78 4.43
CA ILE A 110 52.10 -7.70 3.49
C ILE A 110 52.56 -8.20 2.12
N THR A 111 51.96 -9.29 1.64
CA THR A 111 52.26 -9.90 0.33
C THR A 111 51.35 -9.36 -0.78
N SER A 112 50.09 -9.09 -0.45
CA SER A 112 49.11 -8.50 -1.35
C SER A 112 48.06 -7.76 -0.54
N LEU A 113 47.67 -6.58 -1.02
CA LEU A 113 46.52 -5.84 -0.53
C LEU A 113 45.76 -5.35 -1.76
N THR A 114 44.53 -5.83 -1.93
CA THR A 114 43.70 -5.46 -3.07
C THR A 114 42.26 -5.23 -2.62
N CYS A 115 41.51 -4.44 -3.37
CA CYS A 115 40.07 -4.30 -3.20
C CYS A 115 39.36 -4.60 -4.52
N ALA A 116 38.11 -5.06 -4.44
CA ALA A 116 37.32 -5.32 -5.64
C ALA A 116 37.25 -4.05 -6.52
N HIS A 117 37.43 -4.20 -7.84
CA HIS A 117 37.38 -3.09 -8.80
C HIS A 117 38.40 -1.96 -8.58
N GLY A 118 39.39 -2.13 -7.68
CA GLY A 118 40.46 -1.16 -7.46
C GLY A 118 39.93 0.22 -7.05
N TRP A 119 38.90 0.26 -6.20
CA TRP A 119 38.25 1.50 -5.79
C TRP A 119 39.12 2.35 -4.85
N TYR A 120 40.20 1.80 -4.26
CA TYR A 120 41.13 2.53 -3.40
C TYR A 120 42.60 2.21 -3.74
N PRO A 121 43.51 3.21 -3.71
CA PRO A 121 44.95 2.98 -3.92
C PRO A 121 45.55 2.13 -2.80
N SER A 122 45.84 0.86 -3.11
CA SER A 122 46.33 -0.09 -2.11
C SER A 122 47.74 0.23 -1.56
N SER A 123 48.55 1.01 -2.28
CA SER A 123 49.88 1.44 -1.83
C SER A 123 49.84 2.30 -0.57
N ASP A 124 48.87 3.20 -0.51
CA ASP A 124 48.76 4.19 0.55
C ASP A 124 48.28 3.52 1.83
N LEU A 125 47.29 2.62 1.69
CA LEU A 125 46.83 1.79 2.80
C LEU A 125 47.93 0.85 3.29
N GLN A 126 48.70 0.22 2.40
CA GLN A 126 49.82 -0.64 2.78
C GLN A 126 50.88 0.11 3.61
N THR A 127 51.16 1.38 3.25
CA THR A 127 52.11 2.23 3.98
C THR A 127 51.56 2.60 5.37
N GLN A 128 50.28 2.92 5.48
CA GLN A 128 49.62 3.20 6.75
C GLN A 128 49.64 1.99 7.69
N LEU A 129 49.28 0.79 7.19
CA LEU A 129 49.30 -0.44 7.98
C LEU A 129 50.71 -0.79 8.46
N ALA A 130 51.70 -0.68 7.59
CA ALA A 130 53.10 -0.92 7.95
C ALA A 130 53.58 0.02 9.08
N GLY A 131 53.09 1.26 9.12
CA GLY A 131 53.41 2.23 10.16
C GLY A 131 52.72 1.99 11.52
N MET A 132 51.74 1.09 11.61
CA MET A 132 51.03 0.80 12.87
C MET A 132 51.78 -0.19 13.76
N TRP A 133 52.71 -0.97 13.21
CA TRP A 133 53.54 -1.87 14.00
C TRP A 133 54.67 -1.11 14.69
N THR A 134 54.84 -1.39 15.98
CA THR A 134 55.92 -0.86 16.81
C THR A 134 56.57 -2.01 17.57
N HIS A 135 57.84 -1.86 17.96
CA HIS A 135 58.58 -2.90 18.69
C HIS A 135 57.93 -3.26 20.05
N ASP A 136 57.10 -2.39 20.61
CA ASP A 136 56.38 -2.64 21.87
C ASP A 136 54.98 -3.26 21.65
N SER A 137 54.57 -3.50 20.40
CA SER A 137 53.24 -4.03 20.09
C SER A 137 53.15 -5.53 20.39
N GLN A 138 52.06 -5.94 21.06
CA GLN A 138 51.74 -7.36 21.32
C GLN A 138 51.12 -8.07 20.10
N GLY A 139 50.97 -7.35 18.99
CA GLY A 139 50.24 -7.75 17.80
C GLY A 139 49.58 -6.54 17.13
N VAL A 140 49.29 -6.63 15.83
CA VAL A 140 48.67 -5.55 15.03
C VAL A 140 47.50 -5.99 14.17
N LEU A 141 47.21 -7.28 14.04
CA LEU A 141 46.16 -7.79 13.15
C LEU A 141 44.78 -7.26 13.55
N TYR A 142 44.45 -7.25 14.84
CA TYR A 142 43.22 -6.63 15.33
C TYR A 142 43.14 -5.15 14.95
N THR A 143 44.21 -4.40 15.21
CA THR A 143 44.29 -2.97 14.90
C THR A 143 44.13 -2.70 13.41
N TRP A 144 44.78 -3.50 12.57
CA TRP A 144 44.67 -3.42 11.11
C TRP A 144 43.24 -3.69 10.63
N VAL A 145 42.61 -4.76 11.13
CA VAL A 145 41.22 -5.10 10.77
C VAL A 145 40.27 -4.01 11.24
N ALA A 146 40.38 -3.55 12.50
CA ALA A 146 39.53 -2.50 13.04
C ALA A 146 39.68 -1.17 12.26
N PHE A 147 40.91 -0.79 11.93
CA PHE A 147 41.22 0.43 11.17
C PHE A 147 40.62 0.42 9.75
N ILE A 148 40.74 -0.72 9.05
CA ILE A 148 40.16 -0.88 7.71
C ILE A 148 38.64 -0.99 7.80
N SER A 149 38.11 -1.80 8.72
CA SER A 149 36.67 -2.00 8.85
C SER A 149 35.92 -0.75 9.31
N GLY A 150 36.51 0.07 10.17
CA GLY A 150 35.96 1.37 10.54
C GLY A 150 36.10 2.46 9.48
N GLY A 151 36.81 2.18 8.38
CA GLY A 151 37.07 3.16 7.32
C GLY A 151 37.93 4.35 7.78
N GLU A 152 38.75 4.17 8.82
CA GLU A 152 39.56 5.25 9.43
C GLU A 152 40.65 5.78 8.49
N PHE A 153 41.07 4.99 7.49
CA PHE A 153 41.99 5.39 6.43
C PHE A 153 41.38 6.39 5.42
N LEU A 154 40.06 6.58 5.46
CA LEU A 154 39.35 7.55 4.62
C LEU A 154 39.37 8.91 5.30
N GLU A 155 39.60 9.99 4.52
CA GLU A 155 39.59 11.37 5.04
C GLU A 155 38.31 11.68 5.84
N SER A 156 38.36 12.59 6.81
CA SER A 156 37.17 12.98 7.56
C SER A 156 36.16 13.71 6.65
N GLY A 157 34.93 13.21 6.51
CA GLY A 157 33.86 13.88 5.75
C GLY A 157 33.39 13.12 4.52
N ASP A 158 33.29 13.77 3.36
CA ASP A 158 32.95 13.10 2.09
C ASP A 158 34.15 12.35 1.52
N ILE A 159 33.92 11.15 0.98
CA ILE A 159 35.00 10.29 0.49
C ILE A 159 35.31 10.65 -0.95
N THR A 160 36.56 11.00 -1.27
CA THR A 160 36.99 11.22 -2.65
C THR A 160 37.84 10.05 -3.15
N ILE A 161 37.42 9.43 -4.25
CA ILE A 161 38.12 8.30 -4.88
C ILE A 161 38.64 8.72 -6.25
N THR A 162 39.91 8.50 -6.53
CA THR A 162 40.45 8.64 -7.89
C THR A 162 40.35 7.32 -8.64
N ASN A 163 39.70 7.29 -9.81
CA ASN A 163 39.57 6.07 -10.61
C ASN A 163 39.66 6.36 -12.11
N SER A 164 40.19 5.41 -12.89
CA SER A 164 40.34 5.52 -14.34
C SER A 164 39.02 5.38 -15.10
N SER A 165 37.98 4.80 -14.49
CA SER A 165 36.64 4.64 -15.06
C SER A 165 35.53 4.94 -14.04
N PRO A 166 35.27 6.23 -13.72
CA PRO A 166 34.27 6.61 -12.72
C PRO A 166 32.86 6.09 -13.01
N LEU A 167 32.42 6.15 -14.28
CA LEU A 167 31.09 5.70 -14.70
C LEU A 167 30.87 4.19 -14.51
N ALA A 168 31.93 3.38 -14.54
CA ALA A 168 31.83 1.95 -14.29
C ALA A 168 31.83 1.64 -12.78
N LEU A 169 32.53 2.43 -11.97
CA LEU A 169 32.71 2.17 -10.55
C LEU A 169 31.48 2.55 -9.71
N LEU A 170 30.79 3.66 -10.02
CA LEU A 170 29.59 4.10 -9.28
C LEU A 170 28.54 2.99 -9.10
N PRO A 171 28.00 2.36 -10.17
CA PRO A 171 26.96 1.36 -10.01
C PRO A 171 27.47 0.12 -9.26
N LEU A 172 28.77 -0.15 -9.27
CA LEU A 172 29.37 -1.26 -8.52
C LEU A 172 29.40 -0.96 -7.02
N LEU A 173 29.70 0.27 -6.62
CA LEU A 173 29.64 0.67 -5.21
C LEU A 173 28.20 0.67 -4.68
N GLU A 174 27.26 1.26 -5.44
CA GLU A 174 25.85 1.31 -5.05
C GLU A 174 25.22 -0.09 -4.98
N SER A 175 25.52 -0.97 -5.94
CA SER A 175 25.04 -2.36 -5.92
C SER A 175 25.67 -3.17 -4.80
N TYR A 176 26.95 -2.94 -4.46
CA TYR A 176 27.58 -3.57 -3.32
C TYR A 176 26.91 -3.14 -2.00
N ASP A 177 26.73 -1.84 -1.80
CA ASP A 177 26.08 -1.29 -0.60
C ASP A 177 24.66 -1.83 -0.44
N THR A 178 23.88 -1.87 -1.52
CA THR A 178 22.53 -2.46 -1.52
C THR A 178 22.57 -3.92 -1.08
N ARG A 179 23.48 -4.72 -1.64
CA ARG A 179 23.64 -6.14 -1.28
C ARG A 179 24.11 -6.32 0.17
N ALA A 180 24.99 -5.45 0.66
CA ALA A 180 25.46 -5.46 2.04
C ALA A 180 24.30 -5.17 3.01
N GLN A 181 23.48 -4.16 2.71
CA GLN A 181 22.28 -3.83 3.48
C GLN A 181 21.25 -4.97 3.45
N ASP A 182 21.03 -5.60 2.30
CA ASP A 182 20.12 -6.74 2.18
C ASP A 182 20.59 -7.95 2.99
N THR A 183 21.91 -8.20 3.00
CA THR A 183 22.51 -9.29 3.79
C THR A 183 22.40 -9.01 5.29
N ALA A 184 22.72 -7.77 5.71
CA ALA A 184 22.58 -7.34 7.09
C ALA A 184 21.12 -7.42 7.55
N PHE A 185 20.17 -7.01 6.72
CA PHE A 185 18.75 -7.19 6.98
C PHE A 185 18.38 -8.66 7.09
N ALA A 186 18.81 -9.51 6.15
CA ALA A 186 18.49 -10.93 6.11
C ALA A 186 18.91 -11.69 7.38
N GLU A 187 20.04 -11.30 7.99
CA GLU A 187 20.57 -11.87 9.23
C GLU A 187 20.03 -11.23 10.51
N THR A 188 19.52 -10.01 10.43
CA THR A 188 18.93 -9.35 11.60
C THR A 188 17.58 -9.99 11.95
N THR A 189 17.28 -10.09 13.25
CA THR A 189 15.99 -10.62 13.73
C THR A 189 15.02 -9.48 13.98
N PHE A 190 13.80 -9.59 13.45
CA PHE A 190 12.74 -8.59 13.57
C PHE A 190 11.48 -9.18 14.21
N PRO A 191 10.82 -8.44 15.12
CA PRO A 191 9.51 -8.83 15.65
C PRO A 191 8.39 -8.49 14.66
N CYS A 192 7.47 -9.43 14.43
CA CYS A 192 6.28 -9.20 13.61
C CYS A 192 5.09 -8.80 14.47
N ALA A 193 4.49 -7.63 14.23
CA ALA A 193 3.34 -7.15 15.00
C ALA A 193 2.02 -7.90 14.73
N ILE A 194 1.96 -8.74 13.69
CA ILE A 194 0.75 -9.50 13.33
C ILE A 194 0.69 -10.82 14.11
N CYS A 195 1.76 -11.63 14.06
CA CYS A 195 1.84 -12.91 14.77
C CYS A 195 2.57 -12.85 16.11
N LEU A 196 3.12 -11.68 16.48
CA LEU A 196 3.85 -11.45 17.74
C LEU A 196 5.09 -12.34 17.91
N SER A 197 5.67 -12.80 16.80
CA SER A 197 6.82 -13.70 16.78
C SER A 197 8.03 -13.03 16.12
N SER A 198 9.24 -13.47 16.49
CA SER A 198 10.50 -12.95 15.94
C SER A 198 11.01 -13.82 14.80
N HIS A 199 11.40 -13.19 13.70
CA HIS A 199 11.84 -13.86 12.49
C HIS A 199 13.14 -13.22 11.98
N LYS A 200 14.02 -14.04 11.39
CA LYS A 200 15.18 -13.53 10.62
C LYS A 200 14.68 -12.73 9.42
N GLY A 201 15.36 -11.64 9.07
CA GLY A 201 14.92 -10.72 8.02
C GLY A 201 14.76 -11.36 6.65
N ARG A 202 15.46 -12.48 6.38
CA ARG A 202 15.24 -13.30 5.16
C ARG A 202 13.80 -13.82 5.01
N HIS A 203 13.06 -13.92 6.12
CA HIS A 203 11.65 -14.31 6.17
C HIS A 203 10.72 -13.11 6.42
N CYS A 204 11.26 -11.90 6.34
CA CYS A 204 10.53 -10.66 6.56
C CYS A 204 10.53 -9.79 5.30
N VAL A 205 9.63 -8.83 5.31
CA VAL A 205 9.52 -7.79 4.29
C VAL A 205 9.58 -6.44 5.01
N ARG A 206 10.49 -5.58 4.57
CA ARG A 206 10.57 -4.17 4.99
C ARG A 206 9.83 -3.32 3.95
N LEU A 207 8.76 -2.67 4.39
CA LEU A 207 7.95 -1.78 3.56
C LEU A 207 8.61 -0.40 3.42
N ALA A 208 8.17 0.40 2.44
CA ALA A 208 8.67 1.76 2.22
C ALA A 208 8.57 2.68 3.46
N CYS A 209 7.60 2.43 4.34
CA CYS A 209 7.45 3.15 5.61
C CYS A 209 8.48 2.74 6.70
N GLY A 210 9.35 1.77 6.43
CA GLY A 210 10.37 1.25 7.35
C GLY A 210 9.89 0.11 8.25
N HIS A 211 8.58 -0.12 8.37
CA HIS A 211 8.05 -1.22 9.18
C HIS A 211 8.36 -2.60 8.57
N VAL A 212 8.61 -3.57 9.44
CA VAL A 212 9.02 -4.92 9.08
C VAL A 212 7.98 -5.93 9.57
N PHE A 213 7.56 -6.83 8.69
CA PHE A 213 6.61 -7.91 9.00
C PHE A 213 7.14 -9.24 8.47
N CYS A 214 6.78 -10.37 9.08
CA CYS A 214 7.08 -11.66 8.46
C CYS A 214 6.28 -11.83 7.17
N ARG A 215 6.91 -12.45 6.17
CA ARG A 215 6.35 -12.56 4.82
C ARG A 215 5.01 -13.28 4.82
N SER A 216 4.89 -14.38 5.57
CA SER A 216 3.64 -15.15 5.65
C SER A 216 2.46 -14.29 6.13
N CYS A 217 2.62 -13.55 7.22
CA CYS A 217 1.53 -12.72 7.75
C CYS A 217 1.18 -11.55 6.82
N LEU A 218 2.17 -10.93 6.19
CA LEU A 218 1.91 -9.82 5.27
C LEU A 218 1.20 -10.31 4.01
N THR A 219 1.64 -11.44 3.43
CA THR A 219 0.98 -12.10 2.30
C THR A 219 -0.46 -12.44 2.67
N ASP A 220 -0.71 -13.19 3.76
CA ASP A 220 -2.06 -13.58 4.17
C ASP A 220 -3.00 -12.37 4.36
N PHE A 221 -2.48 -11.30 4.97
CA PHE A 221 -3.24 -10.06 5.19
C PHE A 221 -3.62 -9.38 3.86
N TRP A 222 -2.66 -9.20 2.95
CA TRP A 222 -2.92 -8.56 1.65
C TRP A 222 -3.80 -9.43 0.75
N SER A 223 -3.54 -10.73 0.68
CA SER A 223 -4.36 -11.69 -0.05
C SER A 223 -5.82 -11.66 0.42
N SER A 224 -6.08 -11.57 1.74
CA SER A 224 -7.46 -11.42 2.24
C SER A 224 -8.11 -10.11 1.81
N CYS A 225 -7.37 -8.99 1.92
CA CYS A 225 -7.88 -7.67 1.49
C CYS A 225 -8.21 -7.64 -0.01
N ILE A 226 -7.33 -8.19 -0.86
CA ILE A 226 -7.50 -8.28 -2.31
C ILE A 226 -8.68 -9.19 -2.67
N ARG A 227 -8.83 -10.32 -1.98
CA ARG A 227 -9.96 -11.24 -2.17
C ARG A 227 -11.28 -10.56 -1.82
N GLU A 228 -11.35 -9.88 -0.68
CA GLU A 228 -12.53 -9.17 -0.17
C GLU A 228 -12.84 -7.88 -0.96
N GLY A 229 -11.89 -7.36 -1.74
CA GLY A 229 -12.04 -6.12 -2.50
C GLY A 229 -11.74 -4.86 -1.70
N ASP A 230 -11.22 -4.99 -0.47
CA ASP A 230 -10.84 -3.88 0.39
C ASP A 230 -9.42 -3.39 0.09
N ILE A 231 -9.23 -2.85 -1.12
CA ILE A 231 -7.92 -2.38 -1.58
C ILE A 231 -7.36 -1.19 -0.79
N GLY A 232 -8.15 -0.56 0.10
CA GLY A 232 -7.69 0.59 0.90
C GLY A 232 -6.89 0.17 2.11
N ARG A 233 -7.03 -1.11 2.50
CA ARG A 233 -6.26 -1.73 3.57
C ARG A 233 -5.02 -2.48 3.07
N VAL A 234 -4.85 -2.57 1.75
CA VAL A 234 -3.63 -3.11 1.14
C VAL A 234 -2.52 -2.07 1.31
N GLY A 235 -1.80 -2.20 2.42
CA GLY A 235 -0.81 -1.24 2.89
C GLY A 235 -0.13 -1.77 4.15
N CYS A 236 0.60 -0.89 4.84
CA CYS A 236 1.26 -1.26 6.09
C CYS A 236 0.21 -1.55 7.19
N PRO A 237 0.26 -2.71 7.86
CA PRO A 237 -0.65 -3.06 8.96
C PRO A 237 -0.44 -2.26 10.25
N ASP A 238 0.61 -1.45 10.34
CA ASP A 238 0.90 -0.61 11.50
C ASP A 238 -0.20 0.45 11.72
N ALA A 239 -0.58 0.67 12.98
CA ALA A 239 -1.68 1.55 13.34
C ALA A 239 -1.46 3.02 12.91
N VAL A 240 -0.22 3.49 12.88
CA VAL A 240 0.11 4.85 12.43
C VAL A 240 -0.05 4.96 10.92
N CYS A 241 0.45 3.97 10.17
CA CYS A 241 0.34 3.93 8.72
C CYS A 241 -1.11 3.78 8.25
N VAL A 242 -1.90 2.93 8.91
CA VAL A 242 -3.33 2.76 8.61
C VAL A 242 -4.09 4.07 8.81
N LYS A 243 -3.83 4.80 9.91
CA LYS A 243 -4.44 6.12 10.15
C LYS A 243 -4.02 7.17 9.11
N ALA A 244 -2.80 7.07 8.61
CA ALA A 244 -2.29 7.96 7.56
C ALA A 244 -2.83 7.61 6.16
N GLY A 245 -3.56 6.50 6.00
CA GLY A 245 -4.08 6.06 4.70
C GLY A 245 -2.99 5.69 3.70
N GLN A 246 -1.86 5.17 4.19
CA GLN A 246 -0.72 4.77 3.36
C GLN A 246 -1.02 3.42 2.69
N GLU A 247 -1.32 3.46 1.39
CA GLU A 247 -1.50 2.27 0.54
C GLU A 247 -0.13 1.73 0.07
N ALA A 248 -0.06 0.43 -0.21
CA ALA A 248 1.16 -0.20 -0.73
C ALA A 248 1.46 0.24 -2.18
N GLY A 249 2.74 0.42 -2.49
CA GLY A 249 3.22 0.64 -3.86
C GLY A 249 3.24 -0.66 -4.68
N GLU A 250 3.23 -0.54 -6.01
CA GLU A 250 3.23 -1.71 -6.91
C GLU A 250 4.44 -2.63 -6.70
N GLU A 251 5.62 -2.06 -6.42
CA GLU A 251 6.83 -2.84 -6.13
C GLU A 251 6.67 -3.73 -4.89
N ASP A 252 6.05 -3.22 -3.83
CA ASP A 252 5.80 -3.98 -2.61
C ASP A 252 4.79 -5.11 -2.88
N ILE A 253 3.73 -4.82 -3.64
CA ILE A 253 2.70 -5.81 -4.01
C ILE A 253 3.35 -7.00 -4.76
N VAL A 254 4.12 -6.72 -5.81
CA VAL A 254 4.79 -7.75 -6.62
C VAL A 254 5.76 -8.60 -5.79
N ARG A 255 6.37 -8.04 -4.74
CA ARG A 255 7.29 -8.76 -3.86
C ARG A 255 6.60 -9.69 -2.86
N VAL A 256 5.34 -9.43 -2.51
CA VAL A 256 4.63 -10.06 -1.38
C VAL A 256 3.57 -11.07 -1.82
N VAL A 257 2.77 -10.73 -2.84
CA VAL A 257 1.65 -11.57 -3.31
C VAL A 257 1.95 -12.21 -4.68
N GLU A 258 1.15 -13.20 -5.04
CA GLU A 258 1.29 -13.93 -6.31
C GLU A 258 0.76 -13.11 -7.51
N GLU A 259 1.21 -13.44 -8.73
CA GLU A 259 0.91 -12.71 -9.96
C GLU A 259 -0.61 -12.51 -10.21
N GLU A 260 -1.43 -13.52 -9.95
CA GLU A 260 -2.90 -13.44 -10.08
C GLU A 260 -3.50 -12.37 -9.14
N GLU A 261 -2.97 -12.26 -7.92
CA GLU A 261 -3.42 -11.27 -6.95
C GLU A 261 -2.96 -9.85 -7.33
N VAL A 262 -1.79 -9.73 -7.96
CA VAL A 262 -1.31 -8.46 -8.54
C VAL A 262 -2.28 -7.96 -9.62
N GLU A 263 -2.67 -8.82 -10.56
CA GLU A 263 -3.63 -8.47 -11.62
C GLU A 263 -4.99 -8.06 -11.04
N ARG A 264 -5.48 -8.83 -10.06
CA ARG A 264 -6.73 -8.51 -9.37
C ARG A 264 -6.65 -7.18 -8.63
N TRP A 265 -5.55 -6.91 -7.92
CA TRP A 265 -5.33 -5.64 -7.23
C TRP A 265 -5.31 -4.46 -8.21
N LYS A 266 -4.62 -4.59 -9.36
CA LYS A 266 -4.62 -3.57 -10.43
C LYS A 266 -6.03 -3.27 -10.92
N TRP A 267 -6.80 -4.31 -11.23
CA TRP A 267 -8.19 -4.17 -11.67
C TRP A 267 -9.08 -3.51 -10.61
N LEU A 268 -8.95 -3.89 -9.32
CA LEU A 268 -9.71 -3.29 -8.22
C LEU A 268 -9.37 -1.81 -8.03
N ARG A 269 -8.10 -1.44 -8.20
CA ARG A 269 -7.64 -0.05 -8.10
C ARG A 269 -8.18 0.81 -9.23
N GLU A 270 -8.15 0.31 -10.46
CA GLU A 270 -8.79 0.96 -11.60
C GLU A 270 -10.30 1.09 -11.38
N LYS A 271 -10.97 -0.01 -10.97
CA LYS A 271 -12.40 -0.01 -10.66
C LYS A 271 -12.76 1.05 -9.62
N ARG A 272 -12.01 1.18 -8.52
CA ARG A 272 -12.24 2.21 -7.50
C ARG A 272 -12.11 3.63 -8.07
N VAL A 273 -11.11 3.88 -8.92
CA VAL A 273 -10.93 5.19 -9.57
C VAL A 273 -12.13 5.51 -10.45
N LEU A 274 -12.61 4.53 -11.22
CA LEU A 274 -13.79 4.67 -12.08
C LEU A 274 -15.08 4.86 -11.26
N GLU A 275 -15.25 4.16 -10.14
CA GLU A 275 -16.40 4.31 -9.22
C GLU A 275 -16.42 5.67 -8.50
N ARG A 276 -15.31 6.39 -8.46
CA ARG A 276 -15.23 7.73 -7.87
C ARG A 276 -15.90 8.79 -8.77
N ASP A 277 -15.94 8.56 -10.08
CA ASP A 277 -16.56 9.46 -11.05
C ASP A 277 -18.10 9.32 -11.03
N PRO A 278 -18.85 10.39 -10.67
CA PRO A 278 -20.32 10.38 -10.70
C PRO A 278 -20.93 10.08 -12.07
N GLY A 279 -20.18 10.28 -13.17
CA GLY A 279 -20.63 9.97 -14.53
C GLY A 279 -20.55 8.49 -14.89
N MET A 280 -19.83 7.69 -14.11
CA MET A 280 -19.53 6.28 -14.38
C MET A 280 -20.59 5.36 -13.75
N VAL A 281 -21.13 4.43 -14.54
CA VAL A 281 -22.12 3.45 -14.06
C VAL A 281 -21.75 2.04 -14.49
N HIS A 282 -21.84 1.06 -13.60
CA HIS A 282 -21.59 -0.34 -13.95
C HIS A 282 -22.69 -0.94 -14.79
N CYS A 283 -22.29 -1.65 -15.85
CA CYS A 283 -23.18 -2.47 -16.65
C CYS A 283 -23.83 -3.55 -15.77
N PRO A 284 -25.17 -3.65 -15.73
CA PRO A 284 -25.86 -4.61 -14.88
C PRO A 284 -25.62 -6.07 -15.28
N ALA A 285 -25.24 -6.32 -16.54
CA ALA A 285 -25.00 -7.67 -17.05
C ALA A 285 -23.58 -8.19 -16.76
N CYS A 286 -22.55 -7.37 -16.99
CA CYS A 286 -21.14 -7.81 -16.95
C CYS A 286 -20.25 -6.99 -16.00
N GLN A 287 -20.83 -6.03 -15.25
CA GLN A 287 -20.15 -5.17 -14.27
C GLN A 287 -19.04 -4.27 -14.83
N THR A 288 -18.85 -4.21 -16.15
CA THR A 288 -17.92 -3.27 -16.78
C THR A 288 -18.37 -1.85 -16.50
N ALA A 289 -17.45 -0.98 -16.08
CA ALA A 289 -17.76 0.42 -15.86
C ALA A 289 -18.05 1.11 -17.21
N VAL A 290 -19.10 1.92 -17.27
CA VAL A 290 -19.54 2.60 -18.50
C VAL A 290 -19.66 4.11 -18.24
N PRO A 291 -18.91 4.95 -18.96
CA PRO A 291 -18.97 6.40 -18.79
C PRO A 291 -20.26 7.00 -19.37
N SER A 292 -20.53 8.25 -19.01
CA SER A 292 -21.59 9.04 -19.64
C SER A 292 -21.23 9.39 -21.09
N PRO A 293 -22.20 9.43 -22.02
CA PRO A 293 -21.94 9.92 -23.37
C PRO A 293 -21.49 11.39 -23.35
N GLU A 294 -20.41 11.69 -24.09
CA GLU A 294 -19.72 13.00 -24.13
C GLU A 294 -20.62 14.15 -24.61
N GLU A 295 -21.54 13.87 -25.55
CA GLU A 295 -22.42 14.87 -26.18
C GLU A 295 -23.86 14.84 -25.61
N SER A 296 -24.02 14.57 -24.32
CA SER A 296 -25.35 14.62 -23.71
C SER A 296 -25.61 15.99 -23.08
N ASN A 297 -26.42 16.82 -23.76
CA ASN A 297 -27.05 17.97 -23.09
C ASN A 297 -27.78 17.42 -21.85
N GLU A 298 -27.43 17.91 -20.66
CA GLU A 298 -27.96 17.45 -19.36
C GLU A 298 -29.50 17.53 -19.28
N GLU A 299 -30.12 18.41 -20.08
CA GLU A 299 -31.57 18.55 -20.18
C GLU A 299 -32.24 17.48 -21.06
N SER A 300 -31.48 16.82 -21.94
CA SER A 300 -32.00 15.78 -22.81
C SER A 300 -31.99 14.43 -22.09
N GLY A 301 -33.05 13.64 -22.24
CA GLY A 301 -33.13 12.31 -21.62
C GLY A 301 -32.00 11.36 -21.98
N TRP A 302 -31.19 11.68 -22.99
CA TRP A 302 -30.02 10.94 -23.46
C TRP A 302 -28.85 10.88 -22.47
N ALA A 303 -28.77 11.80 -21.49
CA ALA A 303 -27.76 11.71 -20.41
C ALA A 303 -27.85 10.40 -19.61
N ARG A 304 -29.02 9.73 -19.65
CA ARG A 304 -29.28 8.44 -19.01
C ARG A 304 -28.80 7.24 -19.82
N LEU A 305 -28.46 7.40 -21.11
CA LEU A 305 -28.06 6.29 -21.95
C LEU A 305 -26.67 5.78 -21.55
N ARG A 306 -26.52 4.46 -21.46
CA ARG A 306 -25.23 3.78 -21.30
C ARG A 306 -25.14 2.63 -22.29
N THR A 307 -24.04 2.55 -23.02
CA THR A 307 -23.73 1.46 -23.94
C THR A 307 -22.46 0.77 -23.46
N CYS A 308 -22.57 -0.50 -23.06
CA CYS A 308 -21.41 -1.22 -22.54
C CYS A 308 -20.47 -1.64 -23.68
N ALA A 309 -19.21 -1.19 -23.67
CA ALA A 309 -18.23 -1.57 -24.69
C ALA A 309 -17.82 -3.06 -24.67
N ARG A 310 -18.04 -3.77 -23.55
CA ARG A 310 -17.65 -5.19 -23.41
C ARG A 310 -18.70 -6.17 -23.92
N CYS A 311 -19.99 -5.90 -23.64
CA CYS A 311 -21.08 -6.83 -23.93
C CYS A 311 -22.20 -6.21 -24.75
N GLU A 312 -22.00 -4.97 -25.22
CA GLU A 312 -22.93 -4.19 -26.06
C GLU A 312 -24.31 -3.93 -25.43
N PHE A 313 -24.51 -4.31 -24.16
CA PHE A 313 -25.76 -4.08 -23.46
C PHE A 313 -26.03 -2.58 -23.31
N VAL A 314 -27.22 -2.16 -23.76
CA VAL A 314 -27.68 -0.77 -23.74
C VAL A 314 -28.71 -0.59 -22.62
N PHE A 315 -28.39 0.25 -21.65
CA PHE A 315 -29.17 0.39 -20.42
C PHE A 315 -29.31 1.84 -19.96
N CYS A 316 -30.26 2.07 -19.06
CA CYS A 316 -30.48 3.36 -18.42
C CYS A 316 -29.63 3.48 -17.15
N ALA A 317 -28.82 4.54 -17.05
CA ALA A 317 -27.96 4.86 -15.91
C ALA A 317 -28.71 4.93 -14.58
N PHE A 318 -29.98 5.36 -14.60
CA PHE A 318 -30.77 5.57 -13.38
C PHE A 318 -31.45 4.27 -12.91
N CYS A 319 -32.26 3.63 -13.76
CA CYS A 319 -33.02 2.44 -13.36
C CYS A 319 -32.25 1.12 -13.54
N ARG A 320 -31.10 1.15 -14.22
CA ARG A 320 -30.25 -0.02 -14.55
C ARG A 320 -30.97 -1.14 -15.33
N ARG A 321 -32.08 -0.82 -16.00
CA ARG A 321 -32.80 -1.71 -16.92
C ARG A 321 -32.47 -1.35 -18.36
N THR A 322 -32.94 -2.20 -19.30
CA THR A 322 -32.86 -1.96 -20.74
C THR A 322 -33.27 -0.53 -21.08
N TRP A 323 -32.51 0.10 -21.97
CA TRP A 323 -32.80 1.46 -22.39
C TRP A 323 -34.21 1.60 -22.95
N HIS A 324 -34.95 2.59 -22.42
CA HIS A 324 -36.37 2.81 -22.75
C HIS A 324 -36.60 4.14 -23.49
N GLY A 325 -35.53 4.79 -23.97
CA GLY A 325 -35.62 6.04 -24.72
C GLY A 325 -35.53 7.31 -23.85
N PRO A 326 -35.38 8.48 -24.49
CA PRO A 326 -35.14 9.75 -23.78
C PRO A 326 -36.41 10.32 -23.13
N ILE A 327 -37.58 10.04 -23.69
CA ILE A 327 -38.88 10.58 -23.22
C ILE A 327 -39.51 9.63 -22.19
N SER A 328 -39.48 8.33 -22.46
CA SER A 328 -40.12 7.34 -21.59
C SER A 328 -39.56 7.40 -20.18
N GLU A 329 -40.46 7.47 -19.22
CA GLU A 329 -40.10 7.52 -17.80
C GLU A 329 -39.44 6.21 -17.38
N CYS A 330 -38.50 6.31 -16.43
CA CYS A 330 -37.95 5.13 -15.81
C CYS A 330 -39.09 4.42 -15.06
N PRO A 331 -39.32 3.11 -15.26
CA PRO A 331 -40.22 2.33 -14.41
C PRO A 331 -39.53 2.08 -13.06
N LEU A 332 -39.25 3.15 -12.30
CA LEU A 332 -38.74 3.03 -10.95
C LEU A 332 -39.80 2.30 -10.15
N ALA A 333 -39.52 1.08 -9.70
CA ALA A 333 -40.38 0.35 -8.77
C ALA A 333 -40.27 0.91 -7.34
N VAL A 334 -39.53 2.01 -7.16
CA VAL A 334 -39.18 2.63 -5.89
C VAL A 334 -39.71 4.07 -5.92
N THR A 335 -41.03 4.24 -5.90
CA THR A 335 -41.64 5.55 -6.17
C THR A 335 -42.33 6.21 -4.98
N GLU A 336 -42.70 5.48 -3.92
CA GLU A 336 -43.35 6.11 -2.76
C GLU A 336 -42.40 6.24 -1.56
N SER A 337 -41.75 5.15 -1.13
CA SER A 337 -40.86 5.17 0.06
C SER A 337 -39.69 6.13 -0.08
N PHE A 338 -39.05 6.16 -1.25
CA PHE A 338 -37.94 7.05 -1.58
C PHE A 338 -38.36 8.54 -1.56
N VAL A 339 -39.51 8.85 -2.17
CA VAL A 339 -40.01 10.23 -2.24
C VAL A 339 -40.43 10.71 -0.86
N MET A 340 -41.09 9.85 -0.07
CA MET A 340 -41.42 10.13 1.33
C MET A 340 -40.18 10.37 2.18
N GLU A 341 -39.13 9.55 2.02
CA GLU A 341 -37.86 9.74 2.71
C GLU A 341 -37.26 11.12 2.37
N TYR A 342 -37.14 11.45 1.08
CA TYR A 342 -36.60 12.75 0.65
C TYR A 342 -37.44 13.94 1.14
N MET A 343 -38.77 13.84 1.09
CA MET A 343 -39.69 14.89 1.60
C MET A 343 -39.64 15.04 3.12
N GLY A 344 -39.24 13.99 3.85
CA GLY A 344 -39.09 14.01 5.31
C GLY A 344 -37.77 14.60 5.81
N LEU A 345 -36.81 14.89 4.93
CA LEU A 345 -35.51 15.47 5.28
C LEU A 345 -35.53 17.00 5.20
N GLU A 346 -34.90 17.66 6.17
CA GLU A 346 -34.76 19.13 6.20
C GLU A 346 -33.89 19.65 5.04
N GLU A 347 -34.11 20.91 4.66
CA GLU A 347 -33.25 21.58 3.67
C GLU A 347 -31.83 21.73 4.22
N GLY A 348 -30.85 21.18 3.51
CA GLY A 348 -29.43 21.21 3.91
C GLY A 348 -28.92 19.92 4.57
N ASP A 349 -29.76 18.90 4.79
CA ASP A 349 -29.30 17.58 5.26
C ASP A 349 -28.33 16.95 4.23
N ALA A 350 -27.19 16.43 4.69
CA ALA A 350 -26.19 15.76 3.85
C ALA A 350 -26.79 14.58 3.05
N ARG A 351 -27.75 13.86 3.63
CA ARG A 351 -28.47 12.75 2.96
C ARG A 351 -29.33 13.26 1.80
N ARG A 352 -29.90 14.45 1.93
CA ARG A 352 -30.68 15.10 0.87
C ARG A 352 -29.78 15.41 -0.34
N TYR A 353 -28.58 15.91 -0.08
CA TYR A 353 -27.58 16.15 -1.11
C TYR A 353 -27.08 14.85 -1.76
N GLU A 354 -26.87 13.80 -0.98
CA GLU A 354 -26.47 12.49 -1.49
C GLU A 354 -27.54 11.88 -2.42
N ILE A 355 -28.81 11.99 -2.04
CA ILE A 355 -29.95 11.59 -2.87
C ILE A 355 -30.00 12.41 -4.18
N GLU A 356 -29.87 13.73 -4.10
CA GLU A 356 -29.85 14.63 -5.26
C GLU A 356 -28.68 14.33 -6.21
N ARG A 357 -27.50 14.03 -5.65
CA ARG A 357 -26.30 13.69 -6.42
C ARG A 357 -26.44 12.34 -7.11
N ARG A 358 -27.02 11.35 -6.43
CA ARG A 358 -27.17 9.98 -6.94
C ARG A 358 -28.21 9.87 -8.06
N TRP A 359 -29.31 10.61 -7.96
CA TRP A 359 -30.47 10.48 -8.87
C TRP A 359 -30.70 11.71 -9.76
N GLY A 360 -29.93 12.78 -9.54
CA GLY A 360 -30.07 14.08 -10.19
C GLY A 360 -31.15 14.93 -9.52
N LYS A 361 -30.77 16.09 -8.97
CA LYS A 361 -31.67 17.02 -8.26
C LYS A 361 -32.99 17.28 -9.00
N ARG A 362 -32.94 17.58 -10.31
CA ARG A 362 -34.13 17.83 -11.13
C ARG A 362 -35.07 16.63 -11.21
N ASN A 363 -34.52 15.42 -11.28
CA ASN A 363 -35.31 14.20 -11.35
C ASN A 363 -36.00 13.92 -10.00
N VAL A 364 -35.28 14.12 -8.90
CA VAL A 364 -35.85 14.02 -7.54
C VAL A 364 -36.97 15.03 -7.34
N LEU A 365 -36.74 16.31 -7.66
CA LEU A 365 -37.78 17.34 -7.57
C LEU A 365 -39.00 17.03 -8.44
N ARG A 366 -38.81 16.51 -9.66
CA ARG A 366 -39.90 16.07 -10.52
C ARG A 366 -40.72 14.94 -9.89
N LEU A 367 -40.06 13.95 -9.27
CA LEU A 367 -40.73 12.84 -8.58
C LEU A 367 -41.53 13.34 -7.37
N VAL A 368 -40.98 14.29 -6.61
CA VAL A 368 -41.69 14.95 -5.49
C VAL A 368 -42.93 15.66 -6.00
N LEU A 369 -42.82 16.49 -7.04
CA LEU A 369 -43.96 17.21 -7.63
C LEU A 369 -45.06 16.25 -8.11
N LYS A 370 -44.68 15.18 -8.82
CA LYS A 370 -45.63 14.16 -9.29
C LYS A 370 -46.32 13.47 -8.11
N TYR A 371 -45.57 13.15 -7.06
CA TYR A 371 -46.13 12.53 -5.85
C TYR A 371 -47.14 13.45 -5.15
N GLU A 372 -46.80 14.73 -4.99
CA GLU A 372 -47.70 15.73 -4.42
C GLU A 372 -48.97 15.91 -5.26
N GLU A 373 -48.84 15.96 -6.60
CA GLU A 373 -49.98 16.04 -7.52
C GLU A 373 -50.89 14.81 -7.39
N GLU A 374 -50.32 13.60 -7.40
CA GLU A 374 -51.08 12.35 -7.20
C GLU A 374 -51.75 12.29 -5.83
N ARG A 375 -51.11 12.82 -4.78
CA ARG A 375 -51.69 12.93 -3.44
C ARG A 375 -52.87 13.91 -3.43
N MET A 376 -52.69 15.11 -3.99
CA MET A 376 -53.76 16.12 -4.10
C MET A 376 -54.93 15.61 -4.93
N ASN A 377 -54.67 14.93 -6.05
CA ASN A 377 -55.70 14.33 -6.88
C ASN A 377 -56.48 13.23 -6.12
N ARG A 378 -55.78 12.37 -5.37
CA ARG A 378 -56.42 11.37 -4.51
C ARG A 378 -57.30 12.01 -3.43
N GLU A 379 -56.81 13.06 -2.77
CA GLU A 379 -57.58 13.81 -1.77
C GLU A 379 -58.81 14.49 -2.37
N TRP A 380 -58.65 15.16 -3.51
CA TRP A 380 -59.74 15.80 -4.25
C TRP A 380 -60.83 14.79 -4.60
N ILE A 381 -60.43 13.68 -5.22
CA ILE A 381 -61.33 12.58 -5.59
C ILE A 381 -62.06 12.02 -4.35
N SER A 382 -61.38 11.89 -3.21
CA SER A 382 -61.98 11.39 -1.97
C SER A 382 -63.01 12.37 -1.39
N ARG A 383 -62.79 13.68 -1.55
CA ARG A 383 -63.69 14.73 -1.04
C ARG A 383 -64.89 15.00 -1.97
N CYS A 384 -64.66 14.96 -3.28
CA CYS A 384 -65.61 15.42 -4.29
C CYS A 384 -66.31 14.30 -5.06
N CYS A 385 -65.96 13.03 -4.81
CA CYS A 385 -66.56 11.91 -5.51
C CYS A 385 -66.98 10.79 -4.57
N THR A 386 -68.16 10.22 -4.85
CA THR A 386 -68.67 9.04 -4.14
C THR A 386 -68.63 7.83 -5.07
N SER A 387 -68.12 6.71 -4.57
CA SER A 387 -68.06 5.45 -5.32
C SER A 387 -69.45 4.84 -5.49
N CYS A 388 -69.81 4.47 -6.72
CA CYS A 388 -71.05 3.75 -6.97
C CYS A 388 -71.01 2.37 -6.30
N PRO A 389 -72.00 1.99 -5.47
CA PRO A 389 -72.02 0.70 -4.77
C PRO A 389 -72.21 -0.51 -5.70
N GLY A 390 -72.62 -0.29 -6.95
CA GLY A 390 -72.81 -1.36 -7.93
C GLY A 390 -71.57 -1.70 -8.75
N CYS A 391 -70.77 -0.70 -9.14
CA CYS A 391 -69.65 -0.90 -10.07
C CYS A 391 -68.33 -0.21 -9.67
N GLY A 392 -68.30 0.50 -8.53
CA GLY A 392 -67.10 1.13 -8.00
C GLY A 392 -66.60 2.38 -8.74
N VAL A 393 -67.25 2.78 -9.85
CA VAL A 393 -66.92 4.04 -10.53
C VAL A 393 -67.16 5.21 -9.59
N ARG A 394 -66.20 6.12 -9.50
CA ARG A 394 -66.31 7.37 -8.73
C ARG A 394 -67.18 8.35 -9.48
N VAL A 395 -68.19 8.88 -8.81
CA VAL A 395 -69.16 9.81 -9.38
C VAL A 395 -69.01 11.14 -8.68
N GLU A 396 -68.90 12.23 -9.44
CA GLU A 396 -68.95 13.61 -8.94
C GLU A 396 -70.38 14.14 -9.09
N LYS A 397 -70.86 14.88 -8.09
CA LYS A 397 -72.16 15.56 -8.13
C LYS A 397 -71.95 17.01 -8.59
N SER A 398 -72.52 17.36 -9.74
CA SER A 398 -72.43 18.73 -10.27
C SER A 398 -73.48 19.68 -9.70
N ALA A 399 -74.73 19.23 -9.55
CA ALA A 399 -75.84 19.99 -8.96
C ALA A 399 -77.02 19.06 -8.59
N GLY A 400 -77.97 19.57 -7.81
CA GLY A 400 -79.26 18.91 -7.56
C GLY A 400 -79.30 18.05 -6.30
N CYS A 401 -80.03 16.94 -6.35
CA CYS A 401 -80.28 16.09 -5.18
C CYS A 401 -79.15 15.08 -4.91
N ASN A 402 -79.09 14.55 -3.69
CA ASN A 402 -78.14 13.52 -3.25
C ASN A 402 -78.54 12.10 -3.68
N HIS A 403 -79.64 11.94 -4.40
CA HIS A 403 -79.97 10.70 -5.10
C HIS A 403 -79.31 10.68 -6.48
N MET A 404 -78.34 9.78 -6.66
CA MET A 404 -77.58 9.63 -7.90
C MET A 404 -77.97 8.34 -8.63
N THR A 405 -77.94 8.39 -9.96
CA THR A 405 -78.07 7.22 -10.82
C THR A 405 -76.76 7.02 -11.58
N CYS A 406 -76.07 5.92 -11.34
CA CYS A 406 -74.79 5.66 -11.99
C CYS A 406 -74.96 5.57 -13.52
N ILE A 407 -74.20 6.38 -14.28
CA ILE A 407 -74.26 6.36 -15.75
C ILE A 407 -73.89 4.98 -16.32
N LYS A 408 -72.92 4.29 -15.70
CA LYS A 408 -72.38 3.00 -16.15
C LYS A 408 -73.31 1.82 -15.88
N CYS A 409 -73.73 1.62 -14.63
CA CYS A 409 -74.51 0.44 -14.24
C CYS A 409 -75.98 0.72 -13.90
N LYS A 410 -76.42 1.97 -14.01
CA LYS A 410 -77.79 2.44 -13.68
C LYS A 410 -78.22 2.23 -12.23
N GLN A 411 -77.31 1.84 -11.34
CA GLN A 411 -77.61 1.72 -9.91
C GLN A 411 -77.97 3.09 -9.32
N HIS A 412 -79.12 3.16 -8.65
CA HIS A 412 -79.52 4.28 -7.80
C HIS A 412 -78.77 4.21 -6.47
N PHE A 413 -78.17 5.30 -6.01
CA PHE A 413 -77.43 5.32 -4.75
C PHE A 413 -77.44 6.71 -4.11
N CYS A 414 -77.22 6.77 -2.80
CA CYS A 414 -77.08 8.02 -2.08
C CYS A 414 -75.65 8.54 -2.23
N TYR A 415 -75.49 9.78 -2.68
CA TYR A 415 -74.20 10.43 -2.86
C TYR A 415 -73.48 10.68 -1.52
N LEU A 416 -74.21 10.90 -0.43
CA LEU A 416 -73.60 11.23 0.87
C LEU A 416 -72.98 10.00 1.55
N CYS A 417 -73.70 8.87 1.56
CA CYS A 417 -73.28 7.67 2.29
C CYS A 417 -72.88 6.50 1.39
N GLY A 418 -73.05 6.62 0.07
CA GLY A 418 -72.77 5.55 -0.89
C GLY A 418 -73.74 4.37 -0.85
N GLU A 419 -74.81 4.42 -0.04
CA GLU A 419 -75.76 3.30 0.12
C GLU A 419 -76.54 3.05 -1.18
N LYS A 420 -76.76 1.76 -1.48
CA LYS A 420 -77.58 1.30 -2.60
C LYS A 420 -79.05 1.66 -2.36
N LEU A 421 -79.66 2.40 -3.29
CA LEU A 421 -81.06 2.79 -3.24
C LEU A 421 -81.92 1.91 -4.15
N PRO A 422 -83.15 1.54 -3.73
CA PRO A 422 -84.09 0.83 -4.59
C PRO A 422 -84.65 1.77 -5.66
N GLY A 423 -84.64 1.37 -6.93
CA GLY A 423 -85.12 2.21 -8.03
C GLY A 423 -86.62 2.52 -8.00
N SER A 424 -87.43 1.69 -7.33
CA SER A 424 -88.87 1.91 -7.16
C SER A 424 -89.20 3.01 -6.13
N GLU A 425 -88.36 3.19 -5.11
CA GLU A 425 -88.56 4.15 -4.02
C GLU A 425 -87.24 4.83 -3.58
N PRO A 426 -86.53 5.53 -4.49
CA PRO A 426 -85.19 6.03 -4.21
C PRO A 426 -85.14 7.11 -3.11
N TYR A 427 -86.23 7.87 -2.95
CA TYR A 427 -86.30 8.97 -1.99
C TYR A 427 -86.59 8.53 -0.55
N LYS A 428 -87.02 7.28 -0.33
CA LYS A 428 -87.34 6.75 1.01
C LYS A 428 -86.16 6.85 1.97
N HIS A 429 -84.93 6.68 1.46
CA HIS A 429 -83.70 6.80 2.24
C HIS A 429 -83.56 8.17 2.92
N PHE A 430 -84.00 9.26 2.28
CA PHE A 430 -83.91 10.63 2.80
C PHE A 430 -85.09 11.00 3.70
N ASN A 431 -86.17 10.23 3.69
CA ASN A 431 -87.38 10.47 4.50
C ASN A 431 -87.53 9.50 5.68
N THR A 432 -86.53 8.63 5.91
CA THR A 432 -86.56 7.66 7.01
C THR A 432 -85.88 8.24 8.24
N ILE A 433 -86.65 8.51 9.30
CA ILE A 433 -86.16 9.01 10.58
C ILE A 433 -85.13 8.02 11.16
N GLY A 434 -83.99 8.54 11.60
CA GLY A 434 -82.89 7.77 12.19
C GLY A 434 -81.77 7.37 11.23
N LYS A 435 -81.89 7.65 9.92
CA LYS A 435 -80.75 7.58 9.00
C LYS A 435 -79.93 8.87 9.04
N ASN A 436 -78.61 8.76 8.89
CA ASN A 436 -77.70 9.92 8.84
C ASN A 436 -78.00 10.90 7.69
N CYS A 437 -78.71 10.45 6.66
CA CYS A 437 -79.11 11.26 5.50
C CYS A 437 -80.58 11.73 5.55
N PHE A 438 -81.25 11.60 6.70
CA PHE A 438 -82.63 12.08 6.88
C PHE A 438 -82.72 13.60 6.63
N GLU A 439 -83.69 14.02 5.83
CA GLU A 439 -83.91 15.40 5.36
C GLU A 439 -82.75 16.01 4.53
N GLN A 440 -81.78 15.21 4.10
CA GLN A 440 -80.62 15.65 3.32
C GLN A 440 -80.73 15.31 1.81
N LEU A 441 -81.94 15.33 1.26
CA LEU A 441 -82.13 15.07 -0.18
C LEU A 441 -81.46 16.15 -1.05
N PHE A 442 -81.48 17.39 -0.60
CA PHE A 442 -80.81 18.51 -1.25
C PHE A 442 -79.73 19.06 -0.33
N ASP A 443 -78.74 19.72 -0.90
CA ASP A 443 -77.75 20.44 -0.10
C ASP A 443 -78.43 21.65 0.52
N VAL A 444 -78.19 21.90 1.81
CA VAL A 444 -78.71 23.09 2.47
C VAL A 444 -77.96 24.29 1.88
N VAL A 445 -78.64 25.11 1.09
CA VAL A 445 -78.10 26.39 0.65
C VAL A 445 -78.15 27.32 1.86
N VAL A 446 -76.99 27.55 2.50
CA VAL A 446 -76.82 28.61 3.51
C VAL A 446 -76.26 29.84 2.82
#